data_AF-A0A0D8YC70-F1
#
_entry.id   AF-A0A0D8YC70-F1
#
_cell.length_a   1.000
_cell.length_b   1.000
_cell.length_c   1.000
_cell.angle_alpha   90.00
_cell.angle_beta   90.00
_cell.angle_gamma   90.00
#
_symmetry.space_group_name_H-M   'P 1'
#
loop_
_entity.id
_entity.type
_entity.pdbx_description
1 polymer ?
#
loop_
_entity_poly.entity_id
_entity_poly.type
_entity_poly.pdbx_seq_one_letter_code
_entity_poly.pdbx_strand_id
1 'polypeptide(L)'
;MHDFFKPDSPYVIACPASLVDFLRQIDSVKKFGKTYVELKNTLKSISDREARDDPKLEQKFSKENEHCKTSDMIGRNRESFKTSYSVELCPDFHKYYARYITSIKKYVEEAPNDEKLAPRCQQWHKEGRLPGLSEVVNDLKLENLIPDPDYAEILGSYFPDVKKVVSTSSPAYGAILSRLLSHETPAVSAHPYLHLAAAAYWRLIGNLKEALSCYKTAISCVEAVANDDESKNISIDGISISAATLFNKADQPETSIAILEHVFTFNDTSGRPPCVFLKAQATLADAAFLKLDASRSMGIQVEQVADFARIATYFSEPFTKSLVG
;
A
#
# COMPACT_ATOMS: atom_id res chain seq x y z
N MET A 1 26.16 -35.76 -7.28
CA MET A 1 27.18 -35.98 -8.33
C MET A 1 26.81 -35.04 -9.47
N HIS A 2 27.50 -33.90 -9.61
CA HIS A 2 27.17 -32.92 -10.66
C HIS A 2 27.74 -33.41 -11.99
N ASP A 3 26.91 -33.48 -13.03
CA ASP A 3 27.33 -33.89 -14.38
C ASP A 3 28.19 -32.79 -15.02
N PHE A 4 29.51 -32.93 -14.89
CA PHE A 4 30.49 -32.02 -15.47
C PHE A 4 30.57 -32.09 -17.01
N PHE A 5 29.89 -33.07 -17.63
CA PHE A 5 30.03 -33.43 -19.05
C PHE A 5 28.96 -32.83 -19.99
N LYS A 6 28.14 -31.88 -19.54
CA LYS A 6 27.15 -31.23 -20.43
C LYS A 6 27.83 -30.27 -21.42
N PRO A 7 27.33 -30.15 -22.66
CA PRO A 7 27.91 -29.28 -23.70
C PRO A 7 28.04 -27.80 -23.29
N ASP A 8 27.17 -27.31 -22.40
CA ASP A 8 27.18 -25.92 -21.90
C ASP A 8 27.93 -25.76 -20.56
N SER A 9 28.66 -26.79 -20.13
CA SER A 9 29.46 -26.77 -18.90
C SER A 9 30.72 -25.90 -19.10
N PRO A 10 31.10 -25.05 -18.13
CA PRO A 10 32.36 -24.31 -18.19
C PRO A 10 33.60 -25.23 -18.13
N TYR A 11 33.41 -26.53 -17.91
CA TYR A 11 34.44 -27.56 -17.87
C TYR A 11 34.50 -28.42 -19.14
N VAL A 12 33.69 -28.13 -20.16
CA VAL A 12 33.71 -28.84 -21.46
C VAL A 12 34.23 -27.92 -22.55
N ILE A 13 35.20 -28.40 -23.33
CA ILE A 13 35.77 -27.69 -24.48
C ILE A 13 34.91 -28.05 -25.70
N ALA A 14 34.38 -27.05 -26.40
CA ALA A 14 33.54 -27.26 -27.59
C ALA A 14 34.30 -28.00 -28.72
N CYS A 15 35.58 -27.67 -28.92
CA CYS A 15 36.47 -28.33 -29.86
C CYS A 15 37.75 -28.80 -29.14
N PRO A 16 37.93 -30.11 -28.87
CA PRO A 16 39.05 -30.65 -28.09
C PRO A 16 40.47 -30.37 -28.62
N ALA A 17 40.59 -29.95 -29.89
CA ALA A 17 41.87 -29.61 -30.54
C ALA A 17 42.10 -28.09 -30.70
N SER A 18 41.18 -27.25 -30.20
CA SER A 18 41.26 -25.79 -30.33
C SER A 18 41.99 -25.18 -29.14
N LEU A 19 43.19 -24.64 -29.38
CA LEU A 19 43.96 -23.91 -28.37
C LEU A 19 43.20 -22.67 -27.85
N VAL A 20 42.44 -22.00 -28.73
CA VAL A 20 41.63 -20.83 -28.38
C VAL A 20 40.52 -21.20 -27.40
N ASP A 21 39.85 -22.32 -27.63
CA ASP A 21 38.76 -22.77 -26.75
C ASP A 21 39.29 -23.29 -25.42
N PHE A 22 40.47 -23.91 -25.41
CA PHE A 22 41.16 -24.29 -24.17
C PHE A 22 41.52 -23.07 -23.31
N LEU A 23 42.07 -22.00 -23.91
CA LEU A 23 42.41 -20.78 -23.18
C LEU A 23 41.17 -20.06 -22.64
N ARG A 24 40.08 -19.97 -23.43
CA ARG A 24 38.80 -19.42 -22.99
C ARG A 24 38.17 -20.22 -21.85
N GLN A 25 38.33 -21.54 -21.85
CA GLN A 25 37.89 -22.39 -20.77
C GLN A 25 38.64 -22.08 -19.47
N ILE A 26 39.97 -21.95 -19.51
CA ILE A 26 40.78 -21.59 -18.34
C ILE A 26 40.31 -20.26 -17.73
N ASP A 27 40.07 -19.25 -18.55
CA ASP A 27 39.60 -17.94 -18.09
C ASP A 27 38.18 -18.01 -17.51
N SER A 28 37.30 -18.82 -18.13
CA SER A 28 35.94 -19.06 -17.63
C SER A 28 35.97 -19.75 -16.27
N VAL A 29 36.78 -20.81 -16.10
CA VAL A 29 36.94 -21.51 -14.83
C VAL A 29 37.51 -20.60 -13.74
N LYS A 30 38.50 -19.75 -14.06
CA LYS A 30 39.02 -18.74 -13.12
C LYS A 30 37.95 -17.74 -12.69
N LYS A 31 37.14 -17.25 -13.64
CA LYS A 31 36.06 -16.30 -13.36
C LYS A 31 34.98 -16.93 -12.48
N PHE A 32 34.51 -18.14 -12.82
CA PHE A 32 33.56 -18.89 -11.99
C PHE A 32 34.11 -19.21 -10.60
N GLY A 33 35.38 -19.59 -10.50
CA GLY A 33 36.04 -19.82 -9.21
C GLY A 33 36.07 -18.56 -8.34
N LYS A 34 36.37 -17.39 -8.92
CA LYS A 34 36.34 -16.11 -8.22
C LYS A 34 34.92 -15.75 -7.74
N THR A 35 33.92 -15.88 -8.61
CA THR A 35 32.51 -15.61 -8.27
C THR A 35 31.98 -16.57 -7.21
N TYR A 36 32.38 -17.84 -7.23
CA TYR A 36 32.03 -18.82 -6.20
C TYR A 36 32.60 -18.46 -4.82
N VAL A 37 33.86 -18.02 -4.78
CA VAL A 37 34.49 -17.56 -3.52
C VAL A 37 33.78 -16.32 -2.98
N GLU A 38 33.43 -15.36 -3.84
CA GLU A 38 32.67 -14.17 -3.45
C GLU A 38 31.28 -14.53 -2.90
N LEU A 39 30.50 -15.36 -3.61
CA LEU A 39 29.19 -15.85 -3.15
C LEU A 39 29.28 -16.61 -1.82
N LYS A 40 30.30 -17.44 -1.65
CA LYS A 40 30.52 -18.19 -0.41
C LYS A 40 30.84 -17.26 0.76
N ASN A 41 31.62 -16.20 0.53
CA ASN A 41 31.92 -15.20 1.55
C ASN A 41 30.67 -14.37 1.91
N THR A 42 29.87 -13.98 0.92
CA THR A 42 28.60 -13.29 1.14
C THR A 42 27.61 -14.16 1.92
N LEU A 43 27.49 -15.44 1.56
CA LEU A 43 26.64 -16.39 2.27
C LEU A 43 27.08 -16.56 3.72
N LYS A 44 28.40 -16.68 3.97
CA LYS A 44 28.95 -16.73 5.33
C LYS A 44 28.61 -15.48 6.13
N SER A 45 28.76 -14.29 5.52
CA SER A 45 28.39 -13.01 6.15
C SER A 45 26.89 -12.94 6.49
N ILE A 46 26.02 -13.44 5.61
CA ILE A 46 24.57 -13.54 5.85
C ILE A 46 24.30 -14.47 7.03
N SER A 47 24.84 -15.69 7.02
CA SER A 47 24.63 -16.65 8.12
C SER A 47 25.18 -16.17 9.46
N ASP A 48 26.33 -15.48 9.47
CA ASP A 48 26.89 -14.88 10.68
C ASP A 48 26.02 -13.72 11.20
N ARG A 49 25.27 -13.02 10.34
CA ARG A 49 24.30 -11.99 10.74
C ARG A 49 23.01 -12.63 11.27
N GLU A 50 22.45 -13.60 10.55
CA GLU A 50 21.26 -14.35 10.99
C GLU A 50 21.48 -15.03 12.36
N ALA A 51 22.68 -15.55 12.63
CA ALA A 51 23.02 -16.16 13.91
C ALA A 51 23.12 -15.16 15.08
N ARG A 52 23.31 -13.87 14.79
CA ARG A 52 23.35 -12.77 15.78
C ARG A 52 22.00 -12.10 15.97
N ASP A 53 21.07 -12.26 15.04
CA ASP A 53 19.72 -11.75 15.19
C ASP A 53 19.01 -12.51 16.33
N ASP A 54 18.36 -11.77 17.24
CA ASP A 54 17.54 -12.40 18.28
C ASP A 54 16.36 -13.10 17.57
N PRO A 55 16.23 -14.44 17.64
CA PRO A 55 15.16 -15.16 16.95
C PRO A 55 13.77 -14.80 17.50
N LYS A 56 13.72 -14.12 18.65
CA LYS A 56 12.50 -13.61 19.28
C LYS A 56 12.34 -12.09 19.10
N LEU A 57 13.24 -11.41 18.39
CA LEU A 57 13.18 -9.96 18.18
C LEU A 57 11.84 -9.56 17.56
N GLU A 58 11.45 -10.22 16.47
CA GLU A 58 10.17 -10.02 15.79
C GLU A 58 8.98 -10.28 16.72
N GLN A 59 9.04 -11.31 17.57
CA GLN A 59 7.98 -11.60 18.54
C GLN A 59 7.91 -10.56 19.67
N LYS A 60 9.04 -10.00 20.11
CA LYS A 60 9.07 -8.92 21.11
C LYS A 60 8.54 -7.62 20.51
N PHE A 61 9.00 -7.25 19.31
CA PHE A 61 8.49 -6.09 18.57
C PHE A 61 6.99 -6.20 18.31
N SER A 62 6.49 -7.37 17.89
CA SER A 62 5.05 -7.60 17.68
C SER A 62 4.23 -7.38 18.96
N LYS A 63 4.74 -7.79 20.12
CA LYS A 63 4.04 -7.67 21.41
C LYS A 63 4.10 -6.29 22.04
N GLU A 64 5.16 -5.54 21.80
CA GLU A 64 5.37 -4.23 22.43
C GLU A 64 4.82 -3.10 21.56
N ASN A 65 4.96 -3.22 20.24
CA ASN A 65 4.64 -2.15 19.30
C ASN A 65 3.15 -2.15 18.91
N GLU A 66 2.47 -1.03 19.18
CA GLU A 66 1.06 -0.82 18.84
C GLU A 66 0.79 -0.96 17.32
N HIS A 67 1.74 -0.52 16.48
CA HIS A 67 1.66 -0.70 15.02
C HIS A 67 1.56 -2.18 14.63
N CYS A 68 2.32 -3.03 15.32
CA CYS A 68 2.33 -4.46 15.05
C CYS A 68 1.07 -5.14 15.59
N LYS A 69 0.55 -4.73 16.75
CA LYS A 69 -0.70 -5.27 17.30
C LYS A 69 -1.88 -5.04 16.36
N THR A 70 -2.00 -3.85 15.79
CA THR A 70 -3.06 -3.53 14.83
C THR A 70 -2.87 -4.30 13.51
N SER A 71 -1.63 -4.45 13.05
CA SER A 71 -1.28 -5.24 11.87
C SER A 71 -1.48 -6.75 12.05
N ASP A 72 -1.36 -7.28 13.27
CA ASP A 72 -1.55 -8.70 13.59
C ASP A 72 -3.02 -9.14 13.53
N MET A 73 -3.96 -8.20 13.71
CA MET A 73 -5.40 -8.47 13.58
C MET A 73 -5.87 -8.58 12.13
N ILE A 74 -4.95 -8.34 11.19
CA ILE A 74 -5.24 -8.24 9.77
C ILE A 74 -4.69 -9.48 9.06
N GLY A 75 -5.48 -10.05 8.16
CA GLY A 75 -5.13 -11.24 7.40
C GLY A 75 -3.81 -11.08 6.66
N ARG A 76 -2.75 -11.75 7.13
CA ARG A 76 -1.44 -11.83 6.47
C ARG A 76 -1.43 -12.92 5.38
N ASN A 77 -2.53 -13.09 4.65
CA ASN A 77 -2.58 -14.11 3.62
C ASN A 77 -1.65 -13.69 2.47
N ARG A 78 -0.53 -14.41 2.32
CA ARG A 78 0.44 -14.20 1.25
C ARG A 78 -0.14 -14.46 -0.13
N GLU A 79 -1.26 -15.18 -0.23
CA GLU A 79 -1.95 -15.42 -1.51
C GLU A 79 -2.81 -14.22 -1.95
N SER A 80 -3.03 -13.24 -1.07
CA SER A 80 -3.80 -12.03 -1.35
C SER A 80 -2.95 -10.77 -1.33
N PHE A 81 -1.88 -10.70 -2.14
CA PHE A 81 -1.10 -9.47 -2.38
C PHE A 81 -1.94 -8.25 -2.81
N LYS A 82 -3.23 -8.43 -3.11
CA LYS A 82 -4.21 -7.36 -3.34
C LYS A 82 -4.63 -6.61 -2.06
N THR A 83 -4.03 -6.90 -0.90
CA THR A 83 -4.46 -6.37 0.41
C THR A 83 -3.40 -5.51 1.09
N SER A 84 -2.46 -4.86 0.40
CA SER A 84 -1.70 -3.78 1.04
C SER A 84 -2.68 -2.78 1.64
N TYR A 85 -2.61 -2.63 2.96
CA TYR A 85 -3.48 -1.71 3.68
C TYR A 85 -2.89 -0.32 3.66
N SER A 86 -3.77 0.68 3.58
CA SER A 86 -3.42 2.07 3.43
C SER A 86 -2.72 2.67 4.68
N VAL A 87 -2.53 3.99 4.66
CA VAL A 87 -2.06 4.77 5.82
C VAL A 87 -2.94 4.65 7.06
N GLU A 88 -4.15 4.10 6.94
CA GLU A 88 -5.08 3.88 8.05
C GLU A 88 -4.50 3.00 9.15
N LEU A 89 -3.51 2.15 8.82
CA LEU A 89 -2.79 1.36 9.81
C LEU A 89 -1.65 2.10 10.50
N CYS A 90 -1.34 3.32 10.07
CA CYS A 90 -0.36 4.16 10.75
C CYS A 90 -1.03 4.81 11.97
N PRO A 91 -0.59 4.53 13.21
CA PRO A 91 -1.14 5.13 14.43
C PRO A 91 -1.16 6.66 14.41
N ASP A 92 -0.17 7.29 13.78
CA ASP A 92 -0.10 8.74 13.70
C ASP A 92 -1.11 9.33 12.71
N PHE A 93 -1.63 8.52 11.77
CA PHE A 93 -2.65 8.96 10.82
C PHE A 93 -3.92 9.38 11.54
N HIS A 94 -4.45 8.56 12.45
CA HIS A 94 -5.67 8.91 13.20
C HIS A 94 -5.42 10.03 14.22
N LYS A 95 -4.22 10.09 14.82
CA LYS A 95 -3.85 11.19 15.74
C LYS A 95 -3.91 12.55 15.04
N TYR A 96 -3.54 12.61 13.76
CA TYR A 96 -3.64 13.83 12.97
C TYR A 96 -5.05 14.43 12.97
N TYR A 97 -6.07 13.57 12.98
CA TYR A 97 -7.47 13.95 12.95
C TYR A 97 -8.14 13.99 14.34
N ALA A 98 -7.38 13.91 15.43
CA ALA A 98 -7.93 13.88 16.80
C ALA A 98 -8.84 15.07 17.13
N ARG A 99 -8.50 16.27 16.62
CA ARG A 99 -9.34 17.47 16.80
C ARG A 99 -10.70 17.32 16.12
N TYR A 100 -10.73 16.78 14.90
CA TYR A 100 -11.95 16.52 14.16
C TYR A 100 -12.78 15.43 14.83
N ILE A 101 -12.16 14.30 15.22
CA ILE A 101 -12.83 13.21 15.94
C ILE A 101 -13.50 13.73 17.21
N THR A 102 -12.80 14.58 17.96
CA THR A 102 -13.33 15.20 19.18
C THR A 102 -14.51 16.14 18.88
N SER A 103 -14.45 16.94 17.81
CA SER A 103 -15.49 17.92 17.49
C SER A 103 -16.81 17.27 17.07
N ILE A 104 -16.76 16.09 16.46
CA ILE A 104 -17.95 15.37 15.99
C ILE A 104 -18.51 14.37 17.00
N LYS A 105 -17.78 14.07 18.09
CA LYS A 105 -18.12 13.02 19.06
C LYS A 105 -19.60 13.01 19.49
N LYS A 106 -20.16 14.18 19.80
CA LYS A 106 -21.57 14.31 20.23
C LYS A 106 -22.58 13.85 19.16
N TYR A 107 -22.27 13.99 17.88
CA TYR A 107 -23.16 13.59 16.78
C TYR A 107 -23.09 12.09 16.49
N VAL A 108 -22.03 11.45 16.98
CA VAL A 108 -21.66 10.06 16.73
C VAL A 108 -22.25 9.12 17.78
N GLU A 109 -22.43 9.62 19.01
CA GLU A 109 -23.04 8.90 20.15
C GLU A 109 -24.58 8.78 20.03
N GLU A 110 -25.21 9.51 19.12
CA GLU A 110 -26.64 9.42 18.87
C GLU A 110 -26.95 8.25 17.92
N ALA A 111 -27.70 7.26 18.39
CA ALA A 111 -28.10 6.11 17.59
C ALA A 111 -28.90 6.55 16.34
N PRO A 112 -28.68 5.92 15.17
CA PRO A 112 -29.38 6.32 13.95
C PRO A 112 -30.86 5.96 14.02
N ASN A 113 -31.73 6.88 13.61
CA ASN A 113 -33.19 6.66 13.53
C ASN A 113 -33.57 5.73 12.37
N ASP A 114 -32.70 5.58 11.36
CA ASP A 114 -32.91 4.72 10.19
C ASP A 114 -31.60 4.02 9.79
N GLU A 115 -31.53 2.71 10.06
CA GLU A 115 -30.37 1.86 9.77
C GLU A 115 -30.19 1.58 8.27
N LYS A 116 -31.12 2.01 7.40
CA LYS A 116 -31.05 1.81 5.94
C LYS A 116 -30.25 2.88 5.22
N LEU A 117 -29.85 3.95 5.90
CA LEU A 117 -29.09 5.04 5.30
C LEU A 117 -27.66 4.57 4.96
N ALA A 118 -27.29 4.71 3.70
CA ALA A 118 -25.97 4.32 3.20
C ALA A 118 -25.08 5.56 3.03
N PRO A 119 -23.77 5.51 3.40
CA PRO A 119 -22.89 6.67 3.38
C PRO A 119 -22.38 6.98 1.97
N ARG A 120 -23.27 7.46 1.10
CA ARG A 120 -22.96 7.82 -0.30
C ARG A 120 -22.33 9.21 -0.34
N CYS A 121 -21.02 9.30 -0.58
CA CYS A 121 -20.31 10.58 -0.58
C CYS A 121 -20.76 11.53 -1.70
N GLN A 122 -20.88 11.02 -2.94
CA GLN A 122 -21.35 11.77 -4.11
C GLN A 122 -22.78 12.30 -3.99
N GLN A 123 -23.58 11.79 -3.06
CA GLN A 123 -24.95 12.28 -2.83
C GLN A 123 -24.94 13.69 -2.23
N TRP A 124 -23.94 13.99 -1.41
CA TRP A 124 -23.87 15.21 -0.61
C TRP A 124 -22.76 16.17 -1.06
N HIS A 125 -21.71 15.63 -1.68
CA HIS A 125 -20.49 16.38 -2.00
C HIS A 125 -19.99 16.04 -3.40
N LYS A 126 -19.30 16.99 -4.03
CA LYS A 126 -18.78 16.83 -5.40
C LYS A 126 -17.55 15.91 -5.41
N GLU A 127 -17.45 15.07 -6.43
CA GLU A 127 -16.23 14.29 -6.68
C GLU A 127 -15.09 15.19 -7.21
N GLY A 128 -13.90 15.02 -6.65
CA GLY A 128 -12.66 15.58 -7.16
C GLY A 128 -11.98 14.67 -8.18
N ARG A 129 -10.74 15.00 -8.53
CA ARG A 129 -9.92 14.21 -9.46
C ARG A 129 -8.75 13.61 -8.70
N LEU A 130 -8.52 12.31 -8.86
CA LEU A 130 -7.35 11.68 -8.29
C LEU A 130 -6.08 12.17 -9.02
N PRO A 131 -5.02 12.48 -8.27
CA PRO A 131 -3.76 12.95 -8.83
C PRO A 131 -3.10 11.88 -9.71
N GLY A 132 -2.33 12.31 -10.71
CA GLY A 132 -1.58 11.42 -11.60
C GLY A 132 -2.40 10.71 -12.68
N LEU A 133 -3.72 10.80 -12.66
CA LEU A 133 -4.60 10.13 -13.62
C LEU A 133 -5.09 11.07 -14.73
N SER A 134 -5.23 10.55 -15.95
CA SER A 134 -5.87 11.28 -17.05
C SER A 134 -7.37 11.44 -16.80
N GLU A 135 -8.02 12.35 -17.52
CA GLU A 135 -9.48 12.57 -17.39
C GLU A 135 -10.28 11.30 -17.66
N VAL A 136 -9.93 10.57 -18.73
CA VAL A 136 -10.58 9.30 -19.09
C VAL A 136 -10.46 8.26 -17.96
N VAL A 137 -9.29 8.17 -17.32
CA VAL A 137 -9.06 7.20 -16.24
C VAL A 137 -9.73 7.66 -14.95
N ASN A 138 -9.78 8.98 -14.68
CA ASN A 138 -10.56 9.53 -13.59
C ASN A 138 -12.06 9.30 -13.75
N ASP A 139 -12.58 9.17 -14.96
CA ASP A 139 -14.00 8.89 -15.22
C ASP A 139 -14.35 7.39 -15.18
N LEU A 140 -13.35 6.50 -15.07
CA LEU A 140 -13.58 5.06 -14.92
C LEU A 140 -14.40 4.77 -13.66
N LYS A 141 -15.30 3.77 -13.80
CA LYS A 141 -16.09 3.21 -12.72
C LYS A 141 -15.57 1.81 -12.40
N LEU A 142 -15.25 1.57 -11.14
CA LEU A 142 -14.94 0.23 -10.64
C LEU A 142 -16.25 -0.48 -10.29
N GLU A 143 -16.78 -1.32 -11.17
CA GLU A 143 -18.09 -1.96 -10.95
C GLU A 143 -18.01 -3.27 -10.13
N ASN A 144 -16.81 -3.74 -9.82
CA ASN A 144 -16.60 -5.01 -9.14
C ASN A 144 -17.07 -4.96 -7.68
N LEU A 145 -17.70 -6.05 -7.22
CA LEU A 145 -18.03 -6.30 -5.81
C LEU A 145 -16.98 -7.23 -5.20
N ILE A 146 -15.98 -6.66 -4.53
CA ILE A 146 -14.86 -7.40 -3.93
C ILE A 146 -14.72 -7.01 -2.46
N PRO A 147 -15.37 -7.75 -1.53
CA PRO A 147 -15.28 -7.48 -0.10
C PRO A 147 -13.85 -7.55 0.44
N ASP A 148 -13.58 -6.68 1.42
CA ASP A 148 -12.29 -6.59 2.11
C ASP A 148 -12.54 -6.74 3.62
N PRO A 149 -12.68 -7.97 4.14
CA PRO A 149 -13.15 -8.21 5.51
C PRO A 149 -12.25 -7.59 6.58
N ASP A 150 -10.95 -7.46 6.29
CA ASP A 150 -9.95 -6.82 7.15
C ASP A 150 -10.26 -5.34 7.45
N TYR A 151 -11.07 -4.68 6.60
CA TYR A 151 -11.54 -3.32 6.85
C TYR A 151 -12.47 -3.21 8.07
N ALA A 152 -13.00 -4.31 8.60
CA ALA A 152 -13.80 -4.30 9.83
C ALA A 152 -12.98 -3.80 11.03
N GLU A 153 -11.70 -4.18 11.12
CA GLU A 153 -10.80 -3.72 12.18
C GLU A 153 -10.28 -2.31 11.91
N ILE A 154 -10.00 -1.98 10.64
CA ILE A 154 -9.58 -0.63 10.22
C ILE A 154 -10.65 0.40 10.57
N LEU A 155 -11.92 0.10 10.26
CA LEU A 155 -13.06 0.97 10.59
C LEU A 155 -13.18 1.22 12.08
N GLY A 156 -12.84 0.23 12.91
CA GLY A 156 -12.85 0.36 14.36
C GLY A 156 -11.92 1.45 14.87
N SER A 157 -10.86 1.76 14.13
CA SER A 157 -9.86 2.77 14.49
C SER A 157 -10.27 4.20 14.12
N TYR A 158 -11.22 4.38 13.19
CA TYR A 158 -11.69 5.70 12.77
C TYR A 158 -12.49 6.43 13.85
N PHE A 159 -13.47 5.73 14.42
CA PHE A 159 -14.34 6.26 15.45
C PHE A 159 -14.46 5.24 16.58
N PRO A 160 -13.45 5.14 17.46
CA PRO A 160 -13.39 4.11 18.49
C PRO A 160 -14.56 4.17 19.48
N ASP A 161 -15.16 5.35 19.66
CA ASP A 161 -16.37 5.51 20.47
C ASP A 161 -17.63 4.93 19.79
N VAL A 162 -17.70 4.87 18.45
CA VAL A 162 -18.80 4.19 17.72
C VAL A 162 -18.74 2.69 17.90
N LYS A 163 -17.53 2.10 17.84
CA LYS A 163 -17.34 0.64 17.98
C LYS A 163 -17.91 0.11 19.30
N LYS A 164 -17.97 0.96 20.34
CA LYS A 164 -18.57 0.61 21.64
C LYS A 164 -20.09 0.49 21.59
N VAL A 165 -20.73 1.16 20.62
CA VAL A 165 -22.18 1.27 20.50
C VAL A 165 -22.72 0.38 19.38
N VAL A 166 -21.98 0.27 18.27
CA VAL A 166 -22.42 -0.39 17.04
C VAL A 166 -21.26 -1.15 16.40
N SER A 167 -21.50 -2.40 15.94
CA SER A 167 -20.50 -3.17 15.18
C SER A 167 -20.15 -2.46 13.87
N THR A 168 -18.86 -2.38 13.53
CA THR A 168 -18.36 -1.74 12.30
C THR A 168 -18.86 -2.40 11.02
N SER A 169 -19.26 -3.67 11.10
CA SER A 169 -19.83 -4.43 9.98
C SER A 169 -21.35 -4.27 9.84
N SER A 170 -22.01 -3.53 10.73
CA SER A 170 -23.47 -3.39 10.71
C SER A 170 -23.94 -2.21 9.85
N PRO A 171 -25.15 -2.28 9.25
CA PRO A 171 -25.75 -1.16 8.53
C PRO A 171 -25.89 0.12 9.36
N ALA A 172 -26.10 -0.02 10.67
CA ALA A 172 -26.17 1.10 11.60
C ALA A 172 -24.88 1.93 11.63
N TYR A 173 -23.70 1.31 11.45
CA TYR A 173 -22.44 2.05 11.31
C TYR A 173 -22.44 2.93 10.05
N GLY A 174 -22.92 2.37 8.93
CA GLY A 174 -23.09 3.11 7.68
C GLY A 174 -24.09 4.27 7.81
N ALA A 175 -25.16 4.08 8.57
CA ALA A 175 -26.15 5.13 8.83
C ALA A 175 -25.58 6.30 9.63
N ILE A 176 -24.74 6.03 10.63
CA ILE A 176 -24.02 7.07 11.39
C ILE A 176 -23.13 7.89 10.44
N LEU A 177 -22.34 7.22 9.60
CA LEU A 177 -21.51 7.90 8.59
C LEU A 177 -22.35 8.73 7.61
N SER A 178 -23.49 8.19 7.16
CA SER A 178 -24.42 8.90 6.25
C SER A 178 -24.95 10.18 6.89
N ARG A 179 -25.29 10.14 8.19
CA ARG A 179 -25.80 11.30 8.93
C ARG A 179 -24.73 12.39 9.09
N LEU A 180 -23.48 12.00 9.33
CA LEU A 180 -22.36 12.94 9.38
C LEU A 180 -22.11 13.57 8.00
N LEU A 181 -22.17 12.77 6.93
CA LEU A 181 -21.98 13.25 5.56
C LEU A 181 -23.08 14.22 5.10
N SER A 182 -24.31 14.03 5.59
CA SER A 182 -25.45 14.91 5.29
C SER A 182 -25.60 16.08 6.28
N HIS A 183 -24.65 16.27 7.20
CA HIS A 183 -24.76 17.30 8.23
C HIS A 183 -24.68 18.71 7.61
N GLU A 184 -25.54 19.63 8.09
CA GLU A 184 -25.66 20.98 7.52
C GLU A 184 -24.38 21.81 7.67
N THR A 185 -23.60 21.57 8.74
CA THR A 185 -22.32 22.24 8.98
C THR A 185 -21.17 21.64 8.15
N PRO A 186 -20.53 22.39 7.24
CA PRO A 186 -19.46 21.87 6.39
C PRO A 186 -18.24 21.37 7.16
N ALA A 187 -17.92 21.98 8.30
CA ALA A 187 -16.83 21.53 9.18
C ALA A 187 -17.04 20.10 9.74
N VAL A 188 -18.28 19.60 9.70
CA VAL A 188 -18.63 18.22 10.06
C VAL A 188 -18.68 17.34 8.81
N SER A 189 -19.44 17.76 7.80
CA SER A 189 -19.80 16.93 6.65
C SER A 189 -18.76 16.86 5.54
N ALA A 190 -18.00 17.93 5.31
CA ALA A 190 -17.04 18.05 4.21
C ALA A 190 -15.59 17.86 4.69
N HIS A 191 -15.36 16.86 5.54
CA HIS A 191 -14.04 16.60 6.12
C HIS A 191 -13.41 15.33 5.52
N PRO A 192 -12.16 15.36 5.02
CA PRO A 192 -11.56 14.24 4.28
C PRO A 192 -11.50 12.94 5.09
N TYR A 193 -11.23 13.03 6.39
CA TYR A 193 -11.23 11.88 7.30
C TYR A 193 -12.56 11.12 7.34
N LEU A 194 -13.69 11.83 7.27
CA LEU A 194 -15.02 11.20 7.23
C LEU A 194 -15.26 10.46 5.91
N HIS A 195 -14.84 11.06 4.79
CA HIS A 195 -14.94 10.42 3.49
C HIS A 195 -14.06 9.18 3.39
N LEU A 196 -12.88 9.19 4.02
CA LEU A 196 -12.04 8.00 4.14
C LEU A 196 -12.70 6.90 4.98
N ALA A 197 -13.33 7.24 6.10
CA ALA A 197 -14.12 6.29 6.89
C ALA A 197 -15.29 5.70 6.09
N ALA A 198 -15.99 6.51 5.31
CA ALA A 198 -17.06 6.05 4.41
C ALA A 198 -16.53 5.13 3.30
N ALA A 199 -15.37 5.45 2.73
CA ALA A 199 -14.72 4.58 1.75
C ALA A 199 -14.33 3.23 2.36
N ALA A 200 -13.75 3.23 3.56
CA ALA A 200 -13.42 2.03 4.33
C ALA A 200 -14.66 1.15 4.58
N TYR A 201 -15.83 1.75 4.87
CA TYR A 201 -17.09 1.04 5.03
C TYR A 201 -17.53 0.36 3.72
N TRP A 202 -17.42 1.07 2.61
CA TRP A 202 -17.72 0.50 1.30
C TRP A 202 -16.74 -0.60 0.89
N ARG A 203 -15.47 -0.51 1.29
CA ARG A 203 -14.48 -1.58 1.09
C ARG A 203 -14.81 -2.84 1.87
N LEU A 204 -15.24 -2.71 3.13
CA LEU A 204 -15.71 -3.84 3.93
C LEU A 204 -16.86 -4.58 3.24
N ILE A 205 -17.83 -3.84 2.69
CA ILE A 205 -18.98 -4.40 1.95
C ILE A 205 -18.57 -4.91 0.56
N GLY A 206 -17.46 -4.41 0.02
CA GLY A 206 -16.93 -4.75 -1.29
C GLY A 206 -17.40 -3.86 -2.44
N ASN A 207 -18.12 -2.77 -2.16
CA ASN A 207 -18.58 -1.86 -3.20
C ASN A 207 -17.46 -0.88 -3.59
N LEU A 208 -16.60 -1.30 -4.53
CA LEU A 208 -15.43 -0.50 -4.93
C LEU A 208 -15.83 0.81 -5.63
N LYS A 209 -16.99 0.84 -6.29
CA LYS A 209 -17.51 2.05 -6.93
C LYS A 209 -17.76 3.16 -5.91
N GLU A 210 -18.52 2.85 -4.86
CA GLU A 210 -18.85 3.83 -3.82
C GLU A 210 -17.60 4.17 -2.97
N ALA A 211 -16.70 3.21 -2.75
CA ALA A 211 -15.41 3.49 -2.11
C ALA A 211 -14.57 4.49 -2.93
N LEU A 212 -14.45 4.28 -4.24
CA LEU A 212 -13.74 5.19 -5.14
C LEU A 212 -14.37 6.59 -5.18
N SER A 213 -15.70 6.64 -5.25
CA SER A 213 -16.46 7.89 -5.18
C SER A 213 -16.11 8.68 -3.91
N CYS A 214 -16.11 8.01 -2.75
CA CYS A 214 -15.71 8.63 -1.50
C CYS A 214 -14.25 9.12 -1.48
N TYR A 215 -13.30 8.37 -2.05
CA TYR A 215 -11.92 8.86 -2.18
C TYR A 215 -11.81 10.11 -3.06
N LYS A 216 -12.52 10.16 -4.20
CA LYS A 216 -12.56 11.34 -5.07
C LYS A 216 -13.19 12.54 -4.37
N THR A 217 -14.29 12.33 -3.65
CA THR A 217 -14.91 13.37 -2.84
C THR A 217 -13.96 13.88 -1.76
N ALA A 218 -13.22 12.98 -1.10
CA ALA A 218 -12.23 13.37 -0.10
C ALA A 218 -11.17 14.32 -0.67
N ILE A 219 -10.67 14.08 -1.90
CA ILE A 219 -9.75 15.01 -2.58
C ILE A 219 -10.39 16.38 -2.76
N SER A 220 -11.64 16.44 -3.25
CA SER A 220 -12.33 17.73 -3.42
C SER A 220 -12.50 18.48 -2.09
N CYS A 221 -12.74 17.77 -0.99
CA CYS A 221 -12.82 18.38 0.34
C CYS A 221 -11.47 18.93 0.79
N VAL A 222 -10.37 18.20 0.56
CA VAL A 222 -9.02 18.69 0.87
C VAL A 222 -8.69 19.96 0.08
N GLU A 223 -9.02 19.99 -1.21
CA GLU A 223 -8.77 21.15 -2.08
C GLU A 223 -9.56 22.39 -1.64
N ALA A 224 -10.75 22.20 -1.05
CA ALA A 224 -11.59 23.28 -0.56
C ALA A 224 -11.12 23.88 0.78
N VAL A 225 -10.34 23.15 1.59
CA VAL A 225 -9.86 23.59 2.90
C VAL A 225 -8.48 24.23 2.75
N ALA A 226 -8.45 25.55 2.52
CA ALA A 226 -7.32 26.30 1.99
C ALA A 226 -6.19 26.71 2.97
N ASN A 227 -6.08 26.17 4.19
CA ASN A 227 -5.38 26.92 5.26
C ASN A 227 -4.16 26.27 5.94
N ASP A 228 -3.75 25.04 5.63
CA ASP A 228 -2.52 24.45 6.18
C ASP A 228 -1.90 23.40 5.25
N ASP A 229 -0.67 23.63 4.80
CA ASP A 229 0.03 22.79 3.81
C ASP A 229 0.34 21.39 4.36
N GLU A 230 0.62 21.27 5.67
CA GLU A 230 0.96 19.97 6.29
C GLU A 230 -0.28 19.06 6.37
N SER A 231 -1.43 19.60 6.82
CA SER A 231 -2.73 18.91 6.84
C SER A 231 -3.18 18.41 5.49
N LYS A 232 -2.99 19.28 4.50
CA LYS A 232 -3.34 19.02 3.13
C LYS A 232 -2.50 17.86 2.59
N ASN A 233 -1.19 17.87 2.80
CA ASN A 233 -0.28 16.84 2.31
C ASN A 233 -0.56 15.48 2.94
N ILE A 234 -0.73 15.41 4.26
CA ILE A 234 -1.05 14.14 4.95
C ILE A 234 -2.38 13.56 4.45
N SER A 235 -3.37 14.42 4.21
CA SER A 235 -4.67 13.99 3.69
C SER A 235 -4.56 13.49 2.25
N ILE A 236 -3.86 14.22 1.37
CA ILE A 236 -3.64 13.82 -0.02
C ILE A 236 -2.87 12.50 -0.08
N ASP A 237 -1.80 12.35 0.70
CA ASP A 237 -1.01 11.13 0.79
C ASP A 237 -1.89 9.94 1.19
N GLY A 238 -2.69 10.13 2.25
CA GLY A 238 -3.55 9.09 2.76
C GLY A 238 -4.65 8.67 1.80
N ILE A 239 -5.30 9.64 1.15
CA ILE A 239 -6.32 9.37 0.13
C ILE A 239 -5.71 8.68 -1.09
N SER A 240 -4.53 9.13 -1.53
CA SER A 240 -3.85 8.61 -2.72
C SER A 240 -3.37 7.18 -2.52
N ILE A 241 -2.76 6.87 -1.36
CA ILE A 241 -2.38 5.49 -1.02
C ILE A 241 -3.65 4.63 -0.91
N SER A 242 -4.71 5.10 -0.26
CA SER A 242 -5.96 4.34 -0.13
C SER A 242 -6.61 4.05 -1.49
N ALA A 243 -6.66 5.03 -2.38
CA ALA A 243 -7.15 4.84 -3.75
C ALA A 243 -6.27 3.88 -4.55
N ALA A 244 -4.94 3.98 -4.44
CA ALA A 244 -4.01 3.06 -5.10
C ALA A 244 -4.22 1.60 -4.67
N THR A 245 -4.40 1.35 -3.37
CA THR A 245 -4.73 -0.01 -2.88
C THR A 245 -6.07 -0.52 -3.42
N LEU A 246 -7.04 0.37 -3.64
CA LEU A 246 -8.35 0.01 -4.23
C LEU A 246 -8.18 -0.43 -5.69
N PHE A 247 -7.34 0.27 -6.46
CA PHE A 247 -7.04 -0.11 -7.84
C PHE A 247 -6.25 -1.42 -7.93
N ASN A 248 -5.31 -1.67 -7.02
CA ASN A 248 -4.66 -2.99 -6.91
C ASN A 248 -5.68 -4.09 -6.65
N LYS A 249 -6.65 -3.85 -5.75
CA LYS A 249 -7.74 -4.79 -5.45
C LYS A 249 -8.61 -5.07 -6.69
N ALA A 250 -8.79 -4.07 -7.54
CA ALA A 250 -9.55 -4.15 -8.78
C ALA A 250 -8.73 -4.65 -9.99
N ASP A 251 -7.51 -5.16 -9.80
CA ASP A 251 -6.60 -5.61 -10.86
C ASP A 251 -6.25 -4.51 -11.89
N GLN A 252 -6.09 -3.27 -11.41
CA GLN A 252 -5.65 -2.11 -12.20
C GLN A 252 -4.34 -1.52 -11.65
N PRO A 253 -3.24 -2.28 -11.62
CA PRO A 253 -1.98 -1.84 -11.01
C PRO A 253 -1.33 -0.64 -11.72
N GLU A 254 -1.57 -0.42 -13.00
CA GLU A 254 -1.08 0.75 -13.73
C GLU A 254 -1.64 2.06 -13.16
N THR A 255 -2.94 2.07 -12.85
CA THR A 255 -3.61 3.21 -12.23
C THR A 255 -3.06 3.47 -10.82
N SER A 256 -2.81 2.41 -10.06
CA SER A 256 -2.18 2.48 -8.74
C SER A 256 -0.78 3.12 -8.80
N ILE A 257 0.08 2.64 -9.71
CA ILE A 257 1.43 3.18 -9.93
C ILE A 257 1.35 4.66 -10.33
N ALA A 258 0.47 5.02 -11.26
CA ALA A 258 0.34 6.40 -11.74
C ALA A 258 -0.03 7.40 -10.62
N ILE A 259 -0.93 7.00 -9.72
CA ILE A 259 -1.28 7.81 -8.53
C ILE A 259 -0.05 7.97 -7.63
N LEU A 260 0.61 6.87 -7.29
CA LEU A 260 1.72 6.88 -6.34
C LEU A 260 2.96 7.61 -6.87
N GLU A 261 3.31 7.44 -8.15
CA GLU A 261 4.44 8.15 -8.77
C GLU A 261 4.21 9.67 -8.87
N HIS A 262 2.95 10.09 -9.00
CA HIS A 262 2.62 11.51 -9.02
C HIS A 262 2.73 12.14 -7.63
N VAL A 263 2.23 11.43 -6.60
CA VAL A 263 2.15 11.96 -5.24
C VAL A 263 3.47 11.82 -4.49
N PHE A 264 4.20 10.72 -4.70
CA PHE A 264 5.48 10.41 -4.08
C PHE A 264 6.57 10.52 -5.15
N THR A 265 7.05 11.73 -5.41
CA THR A 265 8.16 11.91 -6.37
C THR A 265 9.52 11.63 -5.72
N PHE A 266 10.46 11.08 -6.48
CA PHE A 266 11.82 10.71 -6.03
C PHE A 266 12.59 11.82 -5.29
N ASN A 267 12.25 13.09 -5.54
CA ASN A 267 12.97 14.24 -5.01
C ASN A 267 12.37 14.82 -3.71
N ASP A 268 11.20 14.34 -3.27
CA ASP A 268 10.50 14.87 -2.10
C ASP A 268 10.75 13.99 -0.86
N THR A 269 11.90 14.21 -0.21
CA THR A 269 12.30 13.52 1.02
C THR A 269 11.95 14.28 2.29
N SER A 270 11.41 15.49 2.18
CA SER A 270 11.25 16.39 3.33
C SER A 270 9.81 16.41 3.83
N GLY A 271 9.57 15.77 4.98
CA GLY A 271 8.43 16.08 5.86
C GLY A 271 7.35 15.01 6.04
N ARG A 272 7.39 13.89 5.30
CA ARG A 272 6.35 12.85 5.41
C ARG A 272 6.67 11.86 6.55
N PRO A 273 5.68 11.40 7.34
CA PRO A 273 5.91 10.39 8.37
C PRO A 273 6.47 9.09 7.76
N PRO A 274 7.47 8.44 8.36
CA PRO A 274 8.07 7.21 7.83
C PRO A 274 7.06 6.09 7.52
N CYS A 275 6.00 5.98 8.34
CA CYS A 275 4.94 5.01 8.11
C CYS A 275 4.19 5.24 6.79
N VAL A 276 3.90 6.49 6.44
CA VAL A 276 3.20 6.84 5.19
C VAL A 276 4.04 6.41 3.99
N PHE A 277 5.35 6.67 4.04
CA PHE A 277 6.27 6.27 2.97
C PHE A 277 6.35 4.75 2.83
N LEU A 278 6.46 4.02 3.93
CA LEU A 278 6.45 2.56 3.94
C LEU A 278 5.14 1.98 3.38
N LYS A 279 4.00 2.64 3.63
CA LYS A 279 2.72 2.25 3.04
C LYS A 279 2.67 2.50 1.53
N ALA A 280 3.15 3.65 1.06
CA ALA A 280 3.27 3.91 -0.38
C ALA A 280 4.16 2.85 -1.07
N GLN A 281 5.30 2.50 -0.45
CA GLN A 281 6.19 1.45 -0.94
C GLN A 281 5.50 0.09 -1.03
N ALA A 282 4.82 -0.33 0.04
CA ALA A 282 4.13 -1.61 0.08
C ALA A 282 3.05 -1.68 -1.02
N THR A 283 2.25 -0.62 -1.18
CA THR A 283 1.22 -0.55 -2.23
C THR A 283 1.82 -0.59 -3.63
N LEU A 284 2.97 0.06 -3.84
CA LEU A 284 3.64 0.04 -5.14
C LEU A 284 4.26 -1.33 -5.46
N ALA A 285 4.85 -1.98 -4.45
CA ALA A 285 5.39 -3.33 -4.59
C ALA A 285 4.28 -4.32 -4.97
N ASP A 286 3.10 -4.20 -4.37
CA ASP A 286 1.94 -5.01 -4.73
C ASP A 286 1.46 -4.74 -6.16
N ALA A 287 1.40 -3.47 -6.58
CA ALA A 287 1.04 -3.11 -7.95
C ALA A 287 2.00 -3.74 -8.98
N ALA A 288 3.29 -3.69 -8.71
CA ALA A 288 4.30 -4.26 -9.58
C ALA A 288 4.28 -5.79 -9.61
N PHE A 289 4.00 -6.41 -8.46
CA PHE A 289 3.78 -7.85 -8.41
C PHE A 289 2.56 -8.25 -9.25
N LEU A 290 1.45 -7.50 -9.20
CA LEU A 290 0.27 -7.76 -10.02
C LEU A 290 0.58 -7.62 -11.52
N LYS A 291 1.35 -6.60 -11.93
CA LYS A 291 1.82 -6.48 -13.33
C LYS A 291 2.70 -7.66 -13.72
N LEU A 292 3.62 -8.05 -12.84
CA LEU A 292 4.50 -9.20 -13.05
C LEU A 292 3.71 -10.50 -13.26
N ASP A 293 2.71 -10.75 -12.42
CA ASP A 293 1.85 -11.94 -12.50
C ASP A 293 1.03 -11.95 -13.80
N ALA A 294 0.45 -10.82 -14.17
CA ALA A 294 -0.23 -10.66 -15.46
C ALA A 294 0.72 -10.92 -16.65
N SER A 295 1.93 -10.36 -16.64
CA SER A 295 2.94 -10.60 -17.70
C SER A 295 3.42 -12.05 -17.75
N ARG A 296 3.53 -12.73 -16.60
CA ARG A 296 3.85 -14.17 -16.54
C ARG A 296 2.76 -15.01 -17.19
N SER A 297 1.50 -14.68 -16.98
CA SER A 297 0.37 -15.34 -17.65
C SER A 297 0.43 -15.17 -19.18
N MET A 298 1.10 -14.12 -19.67
CA MET A 298 1.33 -13.83 -21.09
C MET A 298 2.69 -14.33 -21.64
N GLY A 299 3.52 -14.98 -20.82
CA GLY A 299 4.82 -15.55 -21.26
C GLY A 299 5.98 -14.56 -21.40
N ILE A 300 5.87 -13.34 -20.88
CA ILE A 300 6.90 -12.28 -21.02
C ILE A 300 7.82 -12.28 -19.78
N GLN A 301 9.13 -12.52 -19.97
CA GLN A 301 10.12 -12.64 -18.87
C GLN A 301 11.02 -11.40 -18.63
N VAL A 302 11.15 -10.46 -19.57
CA VAL A 302 12.27 -9.49 -19.58
C VAL A 302 11.97 -8.15 -18.88
N GLU A 303 10.73 -7.65 -18.92
CA GLU A 303 10.33 -6.40 -18.24
C GLU A 303 10.34 -6.52 -16.70
N GLN A 304 10.40 -7.77 -16.20
CA GLN A 304 10.26 -8.17 -14.80
C GLN A 304 11.36 -7.65 -13.87
N VAL A 305 12.57 -7.47 -14.39
CA VAL A 305 13.74 -7.02 -13.60
C VAL A 305 13.80 -5.49 -13.55
N ALA A 306 13.36 -4.81 -14.60
CA ALA A 306 13.45 -3.35 -14.70
C ALA A 306 12.43 -2.66 -13.78
N ASP A 307 11.18 -3.12 -13.72
CA ASP A 307 10.15 -2.53 -12.85
C ASP A 307 10.43 -2.81 -11.37
N PHE A 308 10.86 -4.03 -11.03
CA PHE A 308 11.23 -4.37 -9.64
C PHE A 308 12.50 -3.64 -9.19
N ALA A 309 13.52 -3.54 -10.05
CA ALA A 309 14.71 -2.75 -9.79
C ALA A 309 14.37 -1.25 -9.70
N ARG A 310 13.47 -0.74 -10.55
CA ARG A 310 12.99 0.65 -10.48
C ARG A 310 12.28 0.91 -9.16
N ILE A 311 11.41 0.02 -8.68
CA ILE A 311 10.71 0.18 -7.39
C ILE A 311 11.68 0.12 -6.21
N ALA A 312 12.59 -0.85 -6.23
CA ALA A 312 13.65 -0.95 -5.23
C ALA A 312 14.49 0.34 -5.21
N THR A 313 14.88 0.86 -6.38
CA THR A 313 15.73 2.06 -6.50
C THR A 313 14.99 3.35 -6.15
N TYR A 314 13.74 3.50 -6.60
CA TYR A 314 12.92 4.72 -6.44
C TYR A 314 12.60 5.00 -4.97
N PHE A 315 12.56 3.96 -4.13
CA PHE A 315 12.13 4.09 -2.74
C PHE A 315 13.21 3.73 -1.71
N SER A 316 14.27 3.01 -2.06
CA SER A 316 15.34 2.69 -1.11
C SER A 316 16.21 3.89 -0.78
N GLU A 317 16.53 4.75 -1.75
CA GLU A 317 17.42 5.91 -1.56
C GLU A 317 16.81 7.02 -0.67
N PRO A 318 15.56 7.47 -0.91
CA PRO A 318 14.89 8.42 -0.02
C PRO A 318 14.74 7.90 1.41
N PHE A 319 14.36 6.63 1.58
CA PHE A 319 14.16 6.00 2.88
C PHE A 319 15.46 5.86 3.68
N THR A 320 16.53 5.38 3.03
CA THR A 320 17.85 5.30 3.69
C THR A 320 18.37 6.68 4.08
N LYS A 321 18.17 7.72 3.26
CA LYS A 321 18.52 9.09 3.65
C LYS A 321 17.73 9.58 4.87
N SER A 322 16.45 9.22 5.00
CA SER A 322 15.64 9.59 6.16
C SER A 322 15.98 8.82 7.46
N LEU A 323 16.48 7.59 7.33
CA LEU A 323 16.91 6.75 8.47
C LEU A 323 18.32 7.09 8.97
N VAL A 324 19.18 7.65 8.12
CA VAL A 324 20.60 7.94 8.40
C VAL A 324 20.78 9.45 8.66
N GLY A 325 19.74 10.13 9.15
CA GLY A 325 19.85 11.52 9.63
C GLY A 325 21.00 11.71 10.62
#